data_AF-A0A2W4QMU3-F1
#
_entry.id   AF-A0A2W4QMU3-F1
#
_cell.length_a   1.000
_cell.length_b   1.000
_cell.length_c   1.000
_cell.angle_alpha   90.00
_cell.angle_beta   90.00
_cell.angle_gamma   90.00
#
_symmetry.space_group_name_H-M   'P 1'
#
loop_
_entity.id
_entity.type
_entity.pdbx_description
1 polymer ?
#
loop_
_entity_poly.entity_id
_entity_poly.type
_entity_poly.pdbx_seq_one_letter_code
_entity_poly.pdbx_strand_id
1 'polypeptide(L)' 'CGMAGAFGYAAETYDVSKAMGELSLLPAVRNAAADTIIAADGFSCRHQIRDGSGREARHVAVLLRDALSAAVE' A
#
# COMPACT_ATOMS: atom_id res chain seq x y z
N CYS A 1 -5.81 4.64 -3.81
CA CYS A 1 -5.98 3.29 -3.25
C CYS A 1 -7.43 2.93 -2.95
N GLY A 2 -8.39 3.87 -2.92
CA GLY A 2 -9.79 3.60 -2.56
C GLY A 2 -10.18 4.07 -1.16
N MET A 3 -9.20 4.38 -0.29
CA MET A 3 -9.47 4.52 1.14
C MET A 3 -9.84 5.92 1.67
N ALA A 4 -9.49 7.00 0.95
CA ALA A 4 -9.52 8.42 1.37
C ALA A 4 -10.16 8.71 2.76
N GLY A 5 -9.32 8.93 3.78
CA GLY A 5 -9.79 9.14 5.15
C GLY A 5 -10.48 7.91 5.73
N ALA A 6 -11.73 8.07 6.16
CA ALA A 6 -12.58 7.00 6.68
C ALA A 6 -13.42 6.28 5.59
N PHE A 7 -13.38 6.75 4.34
CA PHE A 7 -14.20 6.21 3.24
C PHE A 7 -13.98 4.71 3.06
N GLY A 8 -12.73 4.25 3.13
CA GLY A 8 -12.43 2.82 2.98
C GLY A 8 -12.76 1.94 4.19
N TYR A 9 -13.17 2.54 5.32
CA TYR A 9 -13.48 1.83 6.55
C TYR A 9 -14.97 1.85 6.89
N ALA A 10 -15.74 2.80 6.35
CA ALA A 10 -17.18 2.88 6.57
C ALA A 10 -17.91 1.76 5.83
N ALA A 11 -18.89 1.14 6.49
CA ALA A 11 -19.60 -0.03 5.97
C ALA A 11 -20.31 0.27 4.64
N GLU A 12 -20.83 1.49 4.49
CA GLU A 12 -21.56 1.96 3.32
C GLU A 12 -20.67 2.09 2.07
N THR A 13 -19.38 2.32 2.26
CA THR A 13 -18.42 2.62 1.19
C THR A 13 -17.29 1.59 1.07
N TYR A 14 -17.28 0.56 1.93
CA TYR A 14 -16.26 -0.48 1.94
C TYR A 14 -16.14 -1.20 0.59
N ASP A 15 -17.25 -1.66 0.02
CA ASP A 15 -17.24 -2.38 -1.25
C ASP A 15 -16.79 -1.48 -2.41
N VAL A 16 -17.17 -0.19 -2.39
CA VAL A 16 -16.73 0.79 -3.39
C VAL A 16 -15.23 1.05 -3.27
N SER A 17 -14.72 1.23 -2.05
CA SER A 17 -13.28 1.38 -1.79
C SER A 17 -12.49 0.18 -2.30
N LYS A 18 -12.98 -1.04 -2.03
CA LYS A 18 -12.38 -2.28 -2.53
C LYS A 18 -12.38 -2.34 -4.05
N ALA A 19 -13.51 -2.05 -4.69
CA ALA A 19 -13.62 -1.99 -6.15
C ALA A 19 -12.62 -0.98 -6.76
N MET A 20 -12.46 0.20 -6.15
CA MET A 20 -11.48 1.20 -6.59
C MET A 20 -10.03 0.70 -6.47
N GLY A 21 -9.70 -0.05 -5.42
CA GLY A 21 -8.39 -0.68 -5.27
C GLY A 21 -8.10 -1.70 -6.38
N GLU A 22 -9.12 -2.46 -6.77
CA GLU A 22 -9.05 -3.50 -7.80
C GLU A 22 -8.93 -2.96 -9.24
N LEU A 23 -9.23 -1.68 -9.49
CA LEU A 23 -9.12 -1.09 -10.83
C LEU A 23 -7.67 -1.08 -11.37
N SER A 24 -6.68 -0.94 -10.50
CA SER A 24 -5.28 -0.80 -10.94
C SER A 24 -4.26 -1.13 -9.85
N LEU A 25 -4.45 -0.61 -8.63
CA LEU A 25 -3.45 -0.69 -7.57
C LEU A 25 -3.20 -2.14 -7.14
N LEU A 26 -4.24 -2.88 -6.77
CA LEU A 26 -4.10 -4.24 -6.24
C LEU A 26 -3.58 -5.22 -7.30
N PRO A 27 -4.05 -5.21 -8.57
CA PRO A 27 -3.43 -5.99 -9.63
C PRO A 27 -1.95 -5.68 -9.82
N ALA A 28 -1.56 -4.39 -9.84
CA ALA A 28 -0.16 -4.00 -10.01
C ALA A 28 0.72 -4.52 -8.86
N VAL A 29 0.25 -4.44 -7.62
CA VAL A 29 0.99 -4.93 -6.45
C VAL A 29 1.11 -6.46 -6.46
N ARG A 30 0.04 -7.19 -6.85
CA ARG A 30 0.08 -8.66 -6.94
C ARG A 30 1.01 -9.16 -8.07
N ASN A 31 1.10 -8.41 -9.16
CA ASN A 31 1.94 -8.75 -10.31
C ASN A 31 3.41 -8.31 -10.16
N ALA A 32 3.71 -7.42 -9.21
CA ALA A 32 5.07 -7.02 -8.91
C ALA A 32 5.88 -8.21 -8.38
N ALA A 33 7.17 -8.29 -8.78
CA ALA A 33 8.06 -9.34 -8.32
C ALA A 33 8.13 -9.38 -6.77
N ALA A 34 8.46 -10.55 -6.23
CA ALA A 34 8.45 -10.78 -4.78
C ALA A 34 9.41 -9.85 -4.03
N ASP A 35 10.53 -9.50 -4.66
CA ASP A 35 11.56 -8.58 -4.17
C ASP A 35 11.26 -7.10 -4.47
N THR A 36 10.21 -6.80 -5.23
CA THR A 36 9.82 -5.42 -5.51
C THR A 36 9.35 -4.74 -4.22
N ILE A 37 10.01 -3.64 -3.88
CA ILE A 37 9.61 -2.79 -2.74
C ILE A 37 8.36 -2.00 -3.13
N ILE A 38 7.31 -2.11 -2.32
CA ILE A 38 6.10 -1.31 -2.46
C ILE A 38 6.18 -0.12 -1.49
N ALA A 39 6.18 1.10 -2.03
CA ALA A 39 6.19 2.33 -1.24
C ALA A 39 4.79 2.95 -1.16
N ALA A 40 4.34 3.27 0.05
CA ALA A 40 3.11 4.02 0.27
C ALA A 40 3.16 4.81 1.59
N ASP A 41 2.99 6.13 1.51
CA ASP A 41 3.10 7.02 2.68
C ASP A 41 1.80 7.12 3.49
N GLY A 42 0.65 6.92 2.85
CA GLY A 42 -0.64 6.90 3.51
C GLY A 42 -0.85 5.61 4.32
N PHE A 43 -1.14 5.75 5.62
CA PHE A 43 -1.51 4.62 6.50
C PHE A 43 -2.67 3.80 5.93
N SER A 44 -3.72 4.46 5.45
CA SER A 44 -4.88 3.77 4.88
C SER A 44 -4.53 3.04 3.59
N CYS A 45 -3.67 3.61 2.74
CA CYS A 45 -3.23 2.90 1.54
C CYS A 45 -2.36 1.68 1.86
N ARG A 46 -1.51 1.74 2.89
CA ARG A 46 -0.79 0.54 3.37
C ARG A 46 -1.75 -0.55 3.86
N HIS A 47 -2.80 -0.17 4.61
CA HIS A 47 -3.86 -1.11 5.02
C HIS A 47 -4.53 -1.78 3.81
N GLN A 48 -4.99 -1.00 2.84
CA GLN A 48 -5.63 -1.55 1.64
C GLN A 48 -4.72 -2.49 0.86
N ILE A 49 -3.44 -2.13 0.72
CA ILE A 49 -2.46 -2.96 0.04
C ILE A 49 -2.26 -4.28 0.78
N ARG A 50 -2.07 -4.24 2.10
CA ARG A 50 -1.91 -5.44 2.92
C ARG A 50 -3.14 -6.33 2.85
N ASP A 51 -4.32 -5.77 3.10
CA ASP A 51 -5.55 -6.55 3.21
C ASP A 51 -6.03 -7.05 1.83
N GLY A 52 -5.78 -6.30 0.75
CA GLY A 52 -6.19 -6.62 -0.62
C GLY A 52 -5.18 -7.42 -1.46
N SER A 53 -3.92 -7.50 -1.04
CA SER A 53 -2.87 -8.21 -1.80
C SER A 53 -1.98 -9.14 -0.98
N GLY A 54 -2.02 -9.06 0.36
CA GLY A 54 -1.09 -9.77 1.24
C GLY A 54 0.35 -9.22 1.23
N ARG A 55 0.62 -8.17 0.44
CA ARG A 55 1.95 -7.54 0.37
C ARG A 55 2.06 -6.42 1.41
N GLU A 56 3.23 -6.28 2.00
CA GLU A 56 3.54 -5.17 2.90
C GLU A 56 4.11 -3.98 2.13
N ALA A 57 3.45 -2.82 2.28
CA ALA A 57 3.94 -1.55 1.74
C ALA A 57 4.64 -0.74 2.84
N ARG A 58 5.76 -0.10 2.51
CA ARG A 58 6.60 0.65 3.47
C ARG A 58 6.46 2.15 3.24
N HIS A 59 6.52 2.92 4.32
CA HIS A 59 6.58 4.39 4.22
C HIS A 59 7.94 4.82 3.65
N VAL A 60 7.97 5.83 2.79
CA VAL A 60 9.22 6.32 2.18
C VAL A 60 10.31 6.69 3.20
N ALA A 61 9.96 7.26 4.36
CA ALA A 61 10.94 7.61 5.39
C ALA A 61 11.70 6.40 5.94
N VAL A 62 11.03 5.24 6.03
CA VAL A 62 11.66 3.99 6.45
C VAL A 62 12.62 3.48 5.38
N LEU A 63 12.24 3.58 4.10
CA LEU A 63 13.10 3.21 2.98
C LEU A 63 14.34 4.10 2.90
N LEU A 64 14.16 5.42 3.10
CA LEU A 64 15.24 6.39 3.12
C LEU A 64 16.21 6.12 4.27
N ARG A 65 15.70 5.84 5.48
CA ARG A 65 16.55 5.47 6.62
C ARG A 65 17.39 4.23 6.28
N ASP A 66 16.77 3.17 5.77
CA ASP A 66 17.49 1.93 5.45
C ASP A 66 18.57 2.17 4.38
N ALA A 67 18.26 2.98 3.36
CA ALA A 67 19.22 3.35 2.30
C ALA A 67 20.39 4.19 2.82
N LEU A 68 20.12 5.14 3.73
CA LEU A 68 21.17 5.95 4.37
C LEU A 68 22.04 5.10 5.30
N SER A 69 21.46 4.18 6.05
CA SER A 69 22.21 3.26 6.90
C SER A 69 23.13 2.36 6.08
N ALA A 70 22.64 1.80 4.97
CA ALA A 70 23.43 0.95 4.07
C ALA A 70 24.56 1.72 3.36
N ALA A 71 24.47 3.05 3.24
CA ALA A 71 25.50 3.88 2.60
C ALA A 71 26.65 4.26 3.55
N VAL A 72 26.52 4.01 4.85
CA VAL A 72 27.49 4.38 5.90
C VAL A 72 28.24 3.15 6.43
N GLU A 73 27.91 1.95 5.95
CA GLU A 73 28.67 0.70 6.11
C GLU A 73 29.65 0.50 4.95
#